data_AF-A0A959EZF0-F1
#
_entry.id   AF-A0A959EZF0-F1
#
_cell.length_a   1.000
_cell.length_b   1.000
_cell.length_c   1.000
_cell.angle_alpha   90.00
_cell.angle_beta   90.00
_cell.angle_gamma   90.00
#
_symmetry.space_group_name_H-M   'P 1'
#
loop_
_entity.id
_entity.type
_entity.pdbx_description
1 polymer ?
#
loop_
_entity_poly.entity_id
_entity_poly.type
_entity_poly.pdbx_seq_one_letter_code
_entity_poly.pdbx_strand_id
1 'polypeptide(L)'
;AEQRFIQAEKGEEFGFDLRLRYRLSLDFPLEGERLDQRECYLNTSAEWLLTPTRERAVFYSNPRAYLGLGYRFSERTRLETGPEFRTRNVDEAGNDQHIWYWRTTWIMSW
;
A
#
# COMPACT_ATOMS: atom_id res chain seq x y z
N ALA A 1 7.91 9.59 4.34
CA ALA A 1 7.06 10.59 3.67
C ALA A 1 7.60 10.80 2.27
N GLU A 2 6.76 10.71 1.24
CA GLU A 2 7.18 10.91 -0.15
C GLU A 2 6.82 12.35 -0.52
N GLN A 3 7.83 13.22 -0.72
CA GLN A 3 7.65 14.59 -1.20
C GLN A 3 7.84 14.59 -2.72
N ARG A 4 6.87 15.10 -3.46
CA ARG A 4 7.01 15.41 -4.88
C ARG A 4 6.92 16.92 -5.04
N PHE A 5 7.97 17.53 -5.58
CA PHE A 5 7.94 18.93 -5.97
C PHE A 5 7.11 19.06 -7.24
N ILE A 6 5.95 19.68 -7.13
CA ILE A 6 5.18 20.16 -8.27
C ILE A 6 5.72 21.56 -8.56
N GLN A 7 6.25 21.78 -9.76
CA GLN A 7 6.73 23.09 -10.18
C GLN A 7 5.52 24.02 -10.31
N ALA A 8 5.30 24.89 -9.32
CA ALA A 8 4.21 25.84 -9.31
C ALA A 8 4.35 26.83 -10.47
N GLU A 9 3.31 26.94 -11.28
CA GLU A 9 3.22 27.95 -12.33
C GLU A 9 2.97 29.31 -11.69
N LYS A 10 3.51 30.37 -12.29
CA LYS A 10 3.68 31.70 -11.70
C LYS A 10 2.31 32.36 -11.44
N GLY A 11 1.77 32.17 -10.25
CA GLY A 11 0.49 32.74 -9.80
C GLY A 11 -0.24 31.93 -8.73
N GLU A 12 0.18 30.70 -8.43
CA GLU A 12 -0.48 29.86 -7.42
C GLU A 12 -0.11 30.26 -5.98
N GLU A 13 -1.14 30.46 -5.14
CA GLU A 13 -0.98 30.50 -3.68
C GLU A 13 -0.27 29.23 -3.21
N PHE A 14 0.60 29.35 -2.22
CA PHE A 14 1.41 28.25 -1.70
C PHE A 14 0.49 27.18 -1.07
N GLY A 15 0.04 26.22 -1.86
CA GLY A 15 -0.83 25.13 -1.42
C GLY A 15 -0.05 24.12 -0.59
N PHE A 16 -0.34 24.04 0.71
CA PHE A 16 0.19 22.98 1.56
C PHE A 16 -0.57 21.67 1.28
N ASP A 17 0.13 20.64 0.81
CA ASP A 17 -0.44 19.29 0.61
C ASP A 17 0.07 18.29 1.68
N LEU A 18 -0.82 17.85 2.57
CA LEU A 18 -0.59 16.81 3.55
C LEU A 18 -1.13 15.48 3.03
N ARG A 19 -0.27 14.46 3.02
CA ARG A 19 -0.64 13.10 2.65
C ARG A 19 -0.32 12.13 3.78
N LEU A 20 -1.35 11.53 4.35
CA LEU A 20 -1.24 10.53 5.41
C LEU A 20 -1.39 9.14 4.81
N ARG A 21 -0.48 8.23 5.12
CA ARG A 21 -0.52 6.83 4.66
C ARG A 21 -0.48 5.91 5.88
N TYR A 22 -1.55 5.14 6.07
CA TYR A 22 -1.66 4.14 7.11
C TYR A 22 -1.60 2.76 6.48
N ARG A 23 -0.77 1.85 7.01
CA ARG A 23 -0.64 0.48 6.55
C ARG A 23 -0.67 -0.47 7.74
N LEU A 24 -1.56 -1.45 7.68
CA LEU A 24 -1.62 -2.59 8.58
C LEU A 24 -1.26 -3.85 7.80
N SER A 25 -0.35 -4.66 8.35
CA SER A 25 0.10 -5.91 7.74
C SER A 25 0.09 -7.01 8.80
N LEU A 26 -0.38 -8.20 8.42
CA LEU A 26 -0.42 -9.38 9.27
C LEU A 26 0.21 -10.55 8.51
N ASP A 27 1.14 -11.24 9.16
CA ASP A 27 1.81 -12.43 8.67
C ASP A 27 1.41 -13.60 9.59
N PHE A 28 0.72 -14.60 9.04
CA PHE A 28 0.27 -15.79 9.77
C PHE A 28 1.11 -17.01 9.33
N PRO A 29 1.90 -17.63 10.23
CA PRO A 29 2.60 -18.86 9.91
C PRO A 29 1.57 -19.96 9.62
N LEU A 30 1.79 -20.73 8.55
CA LEU A 30 0.93 -21.89 8.25
C LEU A 30 1.35 -23.13 9.04
N GLU A 31 2.57 -23.13 9.56
CA GLU A 31 3.17 -24.21 10.33
C GLU A 31 3.67 -23.63 11.67
N GLY A 32 3.16 -24.15 12.79
CA GLY A 32 3.62 -23.75 14.12
C GLY A 32 3.08 -22.42 14.64
N GLU A 33 3.72 -21.91 15.70
CA GLU A 33 3.28 -20.72 16.45
C GLU A 33 4.02 -19.43 16.05
N ARG A 34 5.14 -19.55 15.33
CA ARG A 34 6.04 -18.44 15.00
C ARG A 34 6.49 -18.57 13.56
N LEU A 35 6.91 -17.43 13.00
CA LEU A 35 7.36 -17.39 11.62
C LEU A 35 8.80 -17.92 11.48
N ASP A 36 8.97 -19.23 11.30
CA ASP A 36 10.27 -19.89 11.20
C ASP A 36 10.91 -19.78 9.81
N GLN A 37 12.12 -20.32 9.65
CA GLN A 37 12.82 -20.34 8.37
C GLN A 37 12.34 -21.52 7.51
N ARG A 38 12.28 -21.31 6.19
CA ARG A 38 11.89 -22.29 5.17
C ARG A 38 10.43 -22.75 5.25
N GLU A 39 9.54 -21.85 5.65
CA GLU A 39 8.11 -22.11 5.72
C GLU A 39 7.31 -21.16 4.84
N CYS A 40 6.10 -21.61 4.52
CA CYS A 40 5.06 -20.80 3.91
C CYS A 40 4.24 -20.08 4.99
N TYR A 41 3.82 -18.86 4.68
CA TYR A 41 2.94 -18.07 5.54
C TYR A 41 1.90 -17.33 4.72
N LEU A 42 0.76 -17.04 5.34
CA LEU A 42 -0.25 -16.17 4.76
C LEU A 42 0.09 -14.72 5.10
N ASN A 43 0.13 -13.84 4.10
CA ASN A 43 0.34 -12.42 4.28
C ASN A 43 -0.90 -11.65 3.83
N THR A 44 -1.38 -10.76 4.68
CA THR A 44 -2.43 -9.81 4.34
C THR A 44 -2.02 -8.41 4.71
N SER A 45 -2.39 -7.43 3.88
CA SER A 45 -2.14 -6.03 4.19
C SER A 45 -3.28 -5.14 3.73
N ALA A 46 -3.64 -4.15 4.56
CA ALA A 46 -4.57 -3.10 4.22
C ALA A 46 -3.87 -1.74 4.35
N GLU A 47 -3.98 -0.90 3.31
CA GLU A 47 -3.40 0.43 3.27
C GLU A 47 -4.46 1.47 2.93
N TRP A 48 -4.44 2.60 3.62
CA TRP A 48 -5.26 3.77 3.34
C TRP A 48 -4.38 4.99 3.12
N LEU A 49 -4.63 5.70 2.03
CA LEU A 49 -4.00 6.97 1.71
C LEU A 49 -5.04 8.07 1.83
N LEU A 50 -4.78 9.06 2.67
CA LEU A 50 -5.66 10.21 2.94
C LEU A 50 -4.94 11.50 2.54
N THR A 51 -5.64 12.42 1.91
CA THR A 51 -5.10 13.73 1.53
C THR A 51 -6.06 14.85 1.99
N PRO A 52 -6.02 15.21 3.29
CA PRO A 52 -7.01 16.10 3.91
C PRO A 52 -6.93 17.57 3.47
N THR A 53 -5.82 17.98 2.86
CA THR A 53 -5.54 19.36 2.42
C THR A 53 -6.15 19.73 1.08
N ARG A 54 -6.66 18.75 0.33
CA ARG A 54 -7.37 19.00 -0.92
C ARG A 54 -8.81 19.41 -0.61
N GLU A 55 -9.38 20.33 -1.38
CA GLU A 55 -10.77 20.82 -1.21
C GLU A 55 -11.83 19.70 -1.13
N ARG A 56 -11.49 18.48 -1.58
CA ARG A 56 -12.31 17.27 -1.47
C ARG A 56 -11.62 16.14 -0.69
N ALA A 57 -11.02 16.48 0.45
CA ALA A 57 -10.31 15.60 1.39
C ALA A 57 -10.89 14.18 1.59
N VAL A 58 -12.22 14.09 1.72
CA VAL A 58 -12.94 12.84 2.00
C VAL A 58 -13.01 11.93 0.76
N PHE A 59 -12.96 12.51 -0.44
CA PHE A 59 -13.08 11.79 -1.70
C PHE A 59 -11.74 11.25 -2.21
N TYR A 60 -10.59 11.72 -1.71
CA TYR A 60 -9.28 11.23 -2.17
C TYR A 60 -8.73 10.11 -1.28
N SER A 61 -9.56 9.11 -1.01
CA SER A 61 -9.12 7.89 -0.32
C SER A 61 -8.75 6.81 -1.34
N ASN A 62 -7.51 6.30 -1.29
CA ASN A 62 -7.05 5.24 -2.19
C ASN A 62 -6.76 3.96 -1.39
N PRO A 63 -7.80 3.23 -0.95
CA PRO A 63 -7.61 2.01 -0.18
C PRO A 63 -6.97 0.92 -1.05
N ARG A 64 -6.10 0.14 -0.42
CA ARG A 64 -5.45 -1.03 -1.02
C ARG A 64 -5.60 -2.20 -0.06
N ALA A 65 -6.03 -3.34 -0.59
CA ALA A 65 -6.09 -4.58 0.15
C ALA A 65 -5.26 -5.62 -0.60
N TYR A 66 -4.43 -6.36 0.12
CA TYR A 66 -3.61 -7.43 -0.42
C TYR A 66 -3.83 -8.68 0.40
N LEU A 67 -3.88 -9.80 -0.31
CA LEU A 67 -3.87 -11.13 0.26
C LEU A 67 -2.92 -11.97 -0.57
N GLY A 68 -2.01 -12.67 0.07
CA GLY A 68 -1.04 -13.47 -0.65
C GLY A 68 -0.36 -14.52 0.22
N LEU A 69 0.47 -15.31 -0.43
CA LEU A 69 1.32 -16.29 0.21
C LEU A 69 2.76 -15.79 0.18
N GLY A 70 3.42 -15.93 1.31
CA GLY A 70 4.83 -15.67 1.47
C GLY A 70 5.61 -16.95 1.71
N TYR A 71 6.86 -16.97 1.29
CA TYR A 71 7.83 -17.99 1.63
C TYR A 71 9.08 -17.34 2.21
N ARG A 72 9.47 -17.77 3.41
CA ARG A 72 10.64 -17.26 4.11
C ARG A 72 11.84 -18.16 3.84
N PHE A 73 12.76 -17.75 2.97
CA PHE A 73 13.95 -18.56 2.65
C PHE A 73 14.97 -18.57 3.81
N SER A 74 15.10 -17.44 4.48
CA SER A 74 15.98 -17.23 5.63
C SER A 74 15.43 -16.12 6.51
N GLU A 75 16.06 -15.84 7.64
CA GLU A 75 15.69 -14.67 8.45
C GLU A 75 15.75 -13.34 7.70
N ARG A 76 16.58 -13.26 6.63
CA ARG A 76 16.87 -12.04 5.87
C ARG A 76 16.23 -11.98 4.49
N THR A 77 15.67 -13.10 4.01
CA THR A 77 15.15 -13.21 2.65
C THR A 77 13.77 -13.82 2.66
N ARG A 78 12.81 -13.12 2.05
CA ARG A 78 11.44 -13.62 1.87
C ARG A 78 10.87 -13.15 0.54
N LEU A 79 10.01 -13.99 -0.03
CA LEU A 79 9.24 -13.71 -1.23
C LEU A 79 7.76 -13.75 -0.88
N GLU A 80 7.00 -12.77 -1.32
CA GLU A 80 5.55 -12.66 -1.12
C GLU A 80 4.87 -12.48 -2.48
N THR A 81 3.79 -13.21 -2.76
CA THR A 81 3.06 -13.11 -4.03
C THR A 81 1.55 -13.28 -3.83
N GLY A 82 0.75 -12.48 -4.52
CA GLY A 82 -0.70 -12.59 -4.44
C GLY A 82 -1.47 -11.43 -5.08
N PRO A 83 -2.81 -11.53 -5.12
CA PRO A 83 -3.67 -10.47 -5.60
C PRO A 83 -3.66 -9.24 -4.67
N GLU A 84 -3.69 -8.06 -5.30
CA GLU A 84 -3.90 -6.79 -4.63
C GLU A 84 -5.08 -6.06 -5.28
N PHE A 85 -6.06 -5.71 -4.47
CA PHE A 85 -7.18 -4.88 -4.86
C PHE A 85 -6.86 -3.41 -4.54
N ARG A 86 -7.05 -2.52 -5.51
CA ARG A 86 -6.90 -1.08 -5.30
C ARG A 86 -8.14 -0.34 -5.79
N THR A 87 -8.57 0.65 -5.01
CA THR A 87 -9.54 1.63 -5.47
C THR A 87 -8.82 2.95 -5.75
N ARG A 88 -9.14 3.56 -6.90
CA ARG A 88 -8.58 4.83 -7.34
C ARG A 88 -9.69 5.78 -7.72
N ASN A 89 -9.69 6.95 -7.12
CA ASN A 89 -10.50 8.08 -7.55
C ASN A 89 -10.02 8.57 -8.91
N VAL A 90 -10.93 8.59 -9.88
CA VAL A 90 -10.64 9.03 -11.26
C VAL A 90 -10.99 10.50 -11.42
N ASP A 91 -12.15 10.93 -10.91
CA ASP A 91 -12.70 12.26 -11.14
C ASP A 91 -13.06 12.98 -9.84
N GLU A 92 -13.14 14.30 -9.91
CA GLU A 92 -13.63 15.14 -8.82
C GLU A 92 -15.06 14.77 -8.39
N ALA A 93 -15.88 14.21 -9.31
CA ALA A 93 -17.24 13.76 -9.05
C ALA A 93 -17.37 12.56 -8.09
N GLY A 94 -16.25 11.95 -7.65
CA GLY A 94 -16.25 10.80 -6.74
C GLY A 94 -16.41 9.46 -7.43
N ASN A 95 -16.10 9.38 -8.72
CA ASN A 95 -16.09 8.12 -9.46
C ASN A 95 -14.87 7.28 -9.06
N ASP A 96 -15.15 6.07 -8.58
CA ASP A 96 -14.15 5.09 -8.19
C ASP A 96 -13.86 4.10 -9.32
N GLN A 97 -12.57 3.83 -9.54
CA GLN A 97 -12.11 2.73 -10.37
C GLN A 97 -11.53 1.63 -9.48
N HIS A 98 -12.03 0.41 -9.68
CA HIS A 98 -11.52 -0.78 -9.02
C HIS A 98 -10.55 -1.51 -9.95
N ILE A 99 -9.33 -1.76 -9.47
CA ILE A 99 -8.28 -2.40 -10.25
C ILE A 99 -7.69 -3.55 -9.44
N TRP A 100 -7.56 -4.70 -10.09
CA TRP A 100 -6.84 -5.85 -9.56
C TRP A 100 -5.42 -5.88 -10.11
N TYR A 101 -4.47 -6.08 -9.22
CA TYR A 101 -3.06 -6.27 -9.55
C TYR A 101 -2.61 -7.64 -9.06
N TRP A 102 -1.64 -8.22 -9.75
CA TRP A 102 -0.83 -9.29 -9.19
C TRP A 102 0.45 -8.69 -8.61
N ARG A 103 0.65 -8.81 -7.30
CA ARG A 103 1.81 -8.24 -6.60
C ARG A 103 2.78 -9.34 -6.22
N THR A 104 4.02 -9.19 -6.66
CA THR A 104 5.16 -10.00 -6.24
C THR A 104 6.18 -9.09 -5.55
N THR A 105 6.58 -9.43 -4.34
CA THR A 105 7.52 -8.66 -3.52
C THR A 105 8.68 -9.56 -3.07
N TRP A 106 9.90 -9.11 -3.36
CA TRP A 106 11.13 -9.76 -2.91
C TRP A 106 11.83 -8.86 -1.90
N ILE A 107 12.02 -9.34 -0.68
CA ILE A 107 12.69 -8.60 0.39
C ILE A 107 14.00 -9.31 0.71
N MET A 108 15.09 -8.56 0.67
CA MET A 108 16.44 -8.99 1.00
C MET A 108 17.11 -7.93 1.87
N SER A 109 17.62 -8.35 3.02
CA SER A 109 18.46 -7.51 3.89
C SER A 109 19.90 -8.01 3.88
N TRP A 110 20.85 -7.09 3.74
CA TRP A 110 22.31 -7.35 3.74
C TRP A 110 22.84 -7.40 5.18
#